data_AF-A0A6A8DPA3-F1
#
_entry.id   AF-A0A6A8DPA3-F1
#
_cell.length_a   1.000
_cell.length_b   1.000
_cell.length_c   1.000
_cell.angle_alpha   90.00
_cell.angle_beta   90.00
_cell.angle_gamma   90.00
#
_symmetry.space_group_name_H-M   'P 1'
#
loop_
_entity.id
_entity.type
_entity.pdbx_description
1 polymer ?
#
loop_
_entity_poly.entity_id
_entity_poly.type
_entity_poly.pdbx_seq_one_letter_code
_entity_poly.pdbx_strand_id
1 'polypeptide(L)' 'MIDFSWQIFSQTGNIETYLLMKELETIYESDSSNRTDEDTTELDRHM' A
#
# COMPACT_ATOMS: atom_id res chain seq x y z
N MET A 1 2.21 -3.08 9.03
CA MET A 1 3.55 -2.69 8.51
C MET A 1 3.91 -3.59 7.35
N ILE A 2 3.72 -3.09 6.14
CA ILE A 2 4.04 -3.79 4.90
C ILE A 2 5.03 -2.93 4.11
N ASP A 3 6.18 -2.68 4.71
CA ASP A 3 7.28 -1.97 4.03
C ASP A 3 7.86 -2.80 2.88
N PHE A 4 7.37 -4.02 2.62
CA PHE A 4 7.88 -4.90 1.57
C PHE A 4 7.71 -4.30 0.18
N SER A 5 6.53 -3.80 -0.18
CA SER A 5 6.30 -3.16 -1.48
C SER A 5 7.18 -1.91 -1.67
N TRP A 6 7.34 -1.10 -0.61
CA TRP A 6 8.27 0.03 -0.60
C TRP A 6 9.75 -0.39 -0.73
N GLN A 7 10.17 -1.46 -0.06
CA GLN A 7 11.53 -2.00 -0.16
C GLN A 7 11.86 -2.49 -1.57
N ILE A 8 10.92 -3.14 -2.26
CA ILE A 8 11.09 -3.57 -3.65
C ILE A 8 11.22 -2.37 -4.58
N PHE A 9 10.37 -1.35 -4.41
CA PHE A 9 10.46 -0.11 -5.17
C PHE A 9 11.79 0.61 -4.93
N SER A 10 12.21 0.77 -3.67
CA SER A 10 13.47 1.44 -3.33
C SER A 10 14.71 0.74 -3.90
N GLN A 11 14.65 -0.57 -4.13
CA GLN A 11 15.76 -1.34 -4.71
C GLN A 11 15.75 -1.34 -6.24
N THR A 12 14.57 -1.43 -6.85
CA THR A 12 14.43 -1.67 -8.29
C THR A 12 14.04 -0.42 -9.09
N GLY A 13 13.47 0.59 -8.45
CA GLY A 13 12.85 1.75 -9.08
C GLY A 13 11.68 1.40 -10.01
N ASN A 14 11.20 0.14 -9.99
CA ASN A 14 10.19 -0.32 -10.92
C ASN A 14 8.78 0.02 -10.41
N ILE A 15 8.20 1.07 -10.98
CA ILE A 15 6.87 1.58 -10.59
C ILE A 15 5.74 0.59 -10.89
N GLU A 16 5.83 -0.18 -11.98
CA GLU A 16 4.81 -1.16 -12.36
C GLU A 16 4.71 -2.27 -11.32
N THR A 17 5.86 -2.77 -10.85
CA THR A 17 5.91 -3.80 -9.80
C THR A 17 5.36 -3.29 -8.47
N TYR A 18 5.69 -2.04 -8.10
CA TYR A 18 5.16 -1.41 -6.89
C TYR A 18 3.63 -1.31 -6.92
N LEU A 19 3.05 -0.83 -8.02
CA LEU A 19 1.60 -0.69 -8.16
C LEU A 19 0.88 -2.04 -8.09
N LEU A 20 1.42 -3.07 -8.76
CA LEU A 20 0.88 -4.43 -8.68
C LEU A 20 0.90 -4.97 -7.24
N MET A 21 1.98 -4.75 -6.49
CA MET A 21 2.04 -5.17 -5.09
C MET A 21 1.06 -4.39 -4.21
N LYS A 22 0.92 -3.08 -4.40
CA LYS A 22 -0.08 -2.27 -3.68
C LYS A 22 -1.52 -2.70 -3.96
N GLU A 23 -1.82 -3.10 -5.20
CA GLU A 23 -3.13 -3.62 -5.56
C GLU A 23 -3.43 -4.95 -4.85
N LEU A 24 -2.44 -5.86 -4.81
CA LEU A 24 -2.57 -7.12 -4.07
C LEU A 24 -2.76 -6.88 -2.56
N GLU A 25 -1.97 -5.99 -1.96
CA GLU A 25 -2.14 -5.58 -0.55
C GLU A 25 -3.57 -5.09 -0.29
N THR A 26 -4.09 -4.22 -1.16
CA THR A 26 -5.47 -3.70 -1.06
C THR A 26 -6.52 -4.81 -1.14
N ILE A 27 -6.31 -5.81 -2.00
CA ILE A 27 -7.21 -6.98 -2.13
C ILE A 27 -7.18 -7.82 -0.85
N TYR A 28 -6.00 -8.12 -0.31
CA TYR A 28 -5.86 -8.88 0.95
C TYR A 28 -6.39 -8.11 2.16
N GLU A 29 -6.16 -6.80 2.23
CA GLU A 29 -6.71 -5.94 3.27
C GLU A 29 -8.23 -5.87 3.18
N SER A 30 -8.81 -5.81 1.98
CA SER A 30 -10.28 -5.84 1.80
C SER A 30 -10.90 -7.16 2.24
N ASP A 31 -10.21 -8.29 2.04
CA ASP A 31 -10.67 -9.62 2.48
C ASP A 31 -10.49 -9.82 4.00
N SER A 32 -9.50 -9.16 4.61
CA SER A 32 -9.22 -9.22 6.05
C SER A 32 -9.98 -8.16 6.88
N SER A 33 -10.42 -7.06 6.26
CA SER A 33 -11.00 -5.89 6.94
C SER A 33 -12.50 -5.99 7.20
N ASN A 34 -12.88 -7.02 7.94
CA ASN A 34 -13.84 -6.81 9.02
C ASN A 34 -13.19 -6.14 10.25
N ARG A 35 -11.87 -5.86 10.24
CA ARG A 35 -11.16 -5.18 11.35
C ARG A 35 -9.98 -4.32 10.86
N THR A 36 -10.19 -3.00 10.88
CA THR A 36 -9.22 -1.91 11.15
C THR A 36 -8.12 -1.65 10.11
N ASP A 37 -8.20 -0.49 9.42
CA ASP A 37 -7.22 0.60 9.54
C ASP A 37 -7.63 1.81 8.66
N GLU A 38 -8.10 2.87 9.31
CA GLU A 38 -8.51 4.18 8.76
C GLU A 38 -7.33 5.16 8.67
N ASP A 39 -6.08 4.70 8.53
CA ASP A 39 -4.91 5.58 8.63
C ASP A 39 -4.02 5.42 7.40
N THR A 40 -4.12 6.35 6.44
CA THR A 40 -3.00 6.85 5.61
C THR A 40 -3.41 7.81 4.47
N THR A 41 -4.70 7.97 4.15
CA THR A 41 -5.13 8.90 3.07
C THR A 41 -5.63 10.27 3.53
N GLU A 42 -5.55 10.61 4.82
CA GLU A 42 -5.96 11.92 5.36
C GLU A 42 -4.83 12.97 5.44
N LEU A 43 -3.65 12.73 4.84
CA LEU A 43 -2.55 13.71 4.87
C LEU A 43 -2.39 14.58 3.61
N ASP A 44 -3.17 14.36 2.54
CA ASP A 44 -3.10 15.15 1.30
C ASP A 44 -4.35 16.03 1.03
N ARG A 45 -5.35 16.02 1.93
CA ARG A 45 -6.58 16.82 1.76
C ARG A 45 -6.57 18.15 2.52
N HIS A 46 -5.43 18.57 3.07
CA HIS A 46 -5.29 19.88 3.71
C HIS A 46 -4.10 20.67 3.13
N MET A 47 -4.26 21.14 1.89
CA MET A 47 -3.58 22.33 1.40
C MET A 47 -4.57 23.22 0.64
#